data_AF-A0A3S1K7R6-F1
#
_entry.id   AF-A0A3S1K7R6-F1
#
_cell.length_a   1.000
_cell.length_b   1.000
_cell.length_c   1.000
_cell.angle_alpha   90.00
_cell.angle_beta   90.00
_cell.angle_gamma   90.00
#
_symmetry.space_group_name_H-M   'P 1'
#
loop_
_entity.id
_entity.type
_entity.pdbx_description
1 polymer ?
#
loop_
_entity_poly.entity_id
_entity_poly.type
_entity_poly.pdbx_seq_one_letter_code
_entity_poly.pdbx_strand_id
1 'polypeptide(L)'
;MSFRLRIFLTLLTSTAISLSAAVAQTLSLKPFKDDLFGYPATLSSGDNGAYTVLDYREMRDINQRDEVPEKRVHAQYTEPGVRKVQQDLMLKTDAGDVRHVAVGKTEGAAIIVLYLHGQGGSRKQGVDDFTFGGNFNRIKNLMAENGGLYLSPDFPDFGDKGAAQVSALIDHYAETSPSAKIFVACGSMGGMLC
;
A
#
# COMPACT_ATOMS: atom_id res chain seq x y z
N MET A 1 -55.76 12.54 -64.13
CA MET A 1 -54.81 13.32 -63.31
C MET A 1 -55.23 13.21 -61.85
N SER A 2 -54.49 12.48 -61.01
CA SER A 2 -54.39 12.72 -59.56
C SER A 2 -53.47 11.64 -58.95
N PHE A 3 -52.20 11.97 -58.81
CA PHE A 3 -51.22 11.21 -58.02
C PHE A 3 -51.54 11.38 -56.53
N ARG A 4 -51.67 10.30 -55.74
CA ARG A 4 -51.70 10.35 -54.27
C ARG A 4 -50.35 9.91 -53.74
N LEU A 5 -49.53 10.86 -53.30
CA LEU A 5 -48.24 10.63 -52.66
C LEU A 5 -48.48 10.37 -51.16
N ARG A 6 -48.19 9.15 -50.70
CA ARG A 6 -48.15 8.81 -49.26
C ARG A 6 -46.77 9.16 -48.73
N ILE A 7 -46.70 10.17 -47.86
CA ILE A 7 -45.47 10.53 -47.13
C ILE A 7 -45.46 9.70 -45.85
N PHE A 8 -44.55 8.72 -45.77
CA PHE A 8 -44.19 8.06 -44.52
C PHE A 8 -43.11 8.90 -43.84
N LEU A 9 -43.41 9.41 -42.64
CA LEU A 9 -42.46 10.13 -41.80
C LEU A 9 -41.87 9.15 -40.79
N THR A 10 -40.70 8.60 -41.08
CA THR A 10 -39.93 7.75 -40.17
C THR A 10 -39.15 8.63 -39.19
N LEU A 11 -39.54 8.61 -37.91
CA LEU A 11 -38.86 9.34 -36.85
C LEU A 11 -37.64 8.52 -36.37
N LEU A 12 -36.42 8.90 -36.75
CA LEU A 12 -35.19 8.33 -36.17
C LEU A 12 -34.96 8.97 -34.79
N THR A 13 -35.14 8.20 -33.72
CA THR A 13 -34.71 8.58 -32.37
C THR A 13 -33.21 8.32 -32.21
N SER A 14 -32.41 9.39 -32.18
CA SER A 14 -30.98 9.34 -31.91
C SER A 14 -30.72 9.17 -30.41
N THR A 15 -30.36 7.98 -29.97
CA THR A 15 -29.89 7.70 -28.60
C THR A 15 -28.46 8.22 -28.45
N ALA A 16 -28.29 9.35 -27.75
CA ALA A 16 -26.98 9.88 -27.40
C ALA A 16 -26.38 9.03 -26.26
N ILE A 17 -25.40 8.19 -26.58
CA ILE A 17 -24.59 7.47 -25.60
C ILE A 17 -23.65 8.47 -24.95
N SER A 18 -23.98 8.88 -23.72
CA SER A 18 -23.08 9.71 -22.90
C SER A 18 -21.96 8.82 -22.37
N LEU A 19 -20.79 8.85 -23.01
CA LEU A 19 -19.58 8.26 -22.43
C LEU A 19 -19.13 9.13 -21.25
N SER A 20 -19.53 8.74 -20.04
CA SER A 20 -18.91 9.26 -18.82
C SER A 20 -17.47 8.79 -18.78
N ALA A 21 -16.53 9.65 -19.19
CA ALA A 21 -15.12 9.44 -18.91
C ALA A 21 -14.95 9.41 -17.39
N ALA A 22 -14.74 8.23 -16.82
CA ALA A 22 -14.33 8.09 -15.43
C ALA A 22 -13.00 8.81 -15.28
N VAL A 23 -13.02 10.00 -14.68
CA VAL A 23 -11.80 10.70 -14.30
C VAL A 23 -11.09 9.79 -13.32
N ALA A 24 -9.96 9.21 -13.72
CA ALA A 24 -9.13 8.44 -12.81
C ALA A 24 -8.70 9.39 -11.69
N GLN A 25 -9.32 9.27 -10.52
CA GLN A 25 -8.90 9.98 -9.33
C GLN A 25 -7.51 9.46 -8.98
N THR A 26 -6.49 10.26 -9.30
CA THR A 26 -5.13 10.00 -8.82
C THR A 26 -5.17 10.03 -7.30
N LEU A 27 -4.88 8.89 -6.67
CA LEU A 27 -4.73 8.83 -5.23
C LEU A 27 -3.52 9.67 -4.85
N SER A 28 -3.76 10.79 -4.17
CA SER A 28 -2.73 11.67 -3.65
C SER A 28 -2.79 11.65 -2.13
N LEU A 29 -1.67 11.35 -1.50
CA LEU A 29 -1.54 11.31 -0.05
C LEU A 29 -1.09 12.69 0.46
N LYS A 30 -1.61 13.10 1.62
CA LYS A 30 -1.00 14.15 2.42
C LYS A 30 0.44 13.73 2.77
N PRO A 31 1.41 14.64 2.65
CA PRO A 31 2.81 14.33 2.89
C PRO A 31 3.06 14.01 4.37
N PHE A 32 4.07 13.18 4.65
CA PHE A 32 4.55 12.95 6.01
C PHE A 32 6.08 12.88 6.02
N LYS A 33 6.72 13.95 6.49
CA LYS A 33 8.19 14.11 6.53
C LYS A 33 8.87 13.89 5.16
N ASP A 34 8.21 14.26 4.06
CA ASP A 34 8.70 13.97 2.70
C ASP A 34 10.10 14.54 2.43
N ASP A 35 10.43 15.72 2.97
CA ASP A 35 11.77 16.32 2.85
C ASP A 35 12.90 15.44 3.43
N LEU A 36 12.59 14.64 4.46
CA LEU A 36 13.56 13.73 5.11
C LEU A 36 13.66 12.36 4.40
N PHE A 37 12.66 11.99 3.62
CA PHE A 37 12.49 10.67 3.00
C PHE A 37 12.27 10.74 1.48
N GLY A 38 12.72 11.83 0.86
CA GLY A 38 12.59 12.04 -0.57
C GLY A 38 13.20 10.90 -1.37
N TYR A 39 12.59 10.58 -2.51
CA TYR A 39 13.13 9.55 -3.39
C TYR A 39 14.53 9.93 -3.89
N PRO A 40 15.42 8.94 -4.02
CA PRO A 40 16.68 9.18 -4.68
C PRO A 40 16.51 9.25 -6.20
N ALA A 41 17.62 9.43 -6.90
CA ALA A 41 17.60 9.43 -8.36
C ALA A 41 16.98 8.14 -8.91
N THR A 42 16.15 8.29 -9.93
CA THR A 42 15.68 7.15 -10.73
C THR A 42 16.83 6.64 -11.59
N LEU A 43 17.17 5.37 -11.45
CA LEU A 43 18.19 4.69 -12.26
C LEU A 43 17.62 4.23 -13.60
N SER A 44 16.40 3.70 -13.59
CA SER A 44 15.68 3.29 -14.81
C SER A 44 14.18 3.30 -14.58
N SER A 45 13.43 3.38 -15.68
CA SER A 45 11.98 3.24 -15.70
C SER A 45 11.57 2.37 -16.89
N GLY A 46 10.59 1.50 -16.67
CA GLY A 46 10.05 0.56 -17.65
C GLY A 46 8.53 0.53 -17.58
N ASP A 47 7.90 -0.23 -18.48
CA ASP A 47 6.46 -0.49 -18.47
C ASP A 47 5.59 0.78 -18.39
N ASN A 48 5.94 1.80 -19.18
CA ASN A 48 5.27 3.11 -19.18
C ASN A 48 5.22 3.78 -17.79
N GLY A 49 6.24 3.55 -16.96
CA GLY A 49 6.33 4.06 -15.60
C GLY A 49 5.80 3.13 -14.52
N ALA A 50 5.21 1.98 -14.89
CA ALA A 50 4.77 0.98 -13.92
C ALA A 50 5.93 0.28 -13.20
N TYR A 51 7.12 0.26 -13.82
CA TYR A 51 8.34 -0.23 -13.22
C TYR A 51 9.35 0.91 -13.07
N THR A 52 9.89 1.08 -11.87
CA THR A 52 10.89 2.11 -11.57
C THR A 52 11.97 1.53 -10.66
N VAL A 53 13.23 1.73 -11.03
CA VAL A 53 14.38 1.39 -10.20
C VAL A 53 14.97 2.68 -9.64
N LEU A 54 15.14 2.71 -8.32
CA LEU A 54 15.63 3.87 -7.58
C LEU A 54 17.04 3.61 -7.05
N ASP A 55 17.86 4.66 -6.97
CA ASP A 55 19.23 4.62 -6.43
C ASP A 55 19.24 4.50 -4.90
N TYR A 56 18.79 3.36 -4.37
CA TYR A 56 18.87 3.03 -2.95
C TYR A 56 20.32 2.96 -2.49
N ARG A 57 20.65 3.63 -1.39
CA ARG A 57 21.98 3.62 -0.78
C ARG A 57 21.84 3.50 0.73
N GLU A 58 22.25 2.36 1.27
CA GLU A 58 22.11 2.04 2.69
C GLU A 58 22.65 3.15 3.61
N MET A 59 23.83 3.68 3.30
CA MET A 59 24.40 4.79 4.06
C MET A 59 23.48 6.02 4.10
N ARG A 60 22.80 6.38 3.01
CA ARG A 60 21.89 7.54 2.95
C ARG A 60 20.53 7.25 3.56
N ASP A 61 19.97 6.09 3.23
CA ASP A 61 18.56 5.76 3.51
C ASP A 61 18.35 5.12 4.88
N ILE A 62 19.42 4.58 5.45
CA ILE A 62 19.42 3.88 6.74
C ILE A 62 20.52 4.49 7.64
N ASN A 63 21.80 4.21 7.37
CA ASN A 63 22.83 4.34 8.41
C ASN A 63 23.10 5.80 8.83
N GLN A 64 23.07 6.78 7.92
CA GLN A 64 23.27 8.21 8.26
C GLN A 64 22.14 8.81 9.10
N ARG A 65 21.00 8.14 9.19
CA ARG A 65 19.84 8.58 10.00
C ARG A 65 19.93 8.08 11.44
N ASP A 66 20.82 7.13 11.70
CA ASP A 66 20.98 6.49 12.99
C ASP A 66 21.74 7.39 13.97
N GLU A 67 21.15 7.58 15.15
CA GLU A 67 21.83 8.07 16.35
C GLU A 67 22.68 6.95 16.97
N VAL A 68 22.15 5.73 16.99
CA VAL A 68 22.85 4.51 17.38
C VAL A 68 22.74 3.53 16.21
N PRO A 69 23.87 3.12 15.60
CA PRO A 69 23.86 2.27 14.41
C PRO A 69 22.91 1.08 14.52
N GLU A 70 21.99 0.97 13.56
CA GLU A 70 21.00 -0.09 13.39
C GLU A 70 20.01 -0.28 14.54
N LYS A 71 20.06 0.57 15.58
CA LYS A 71 19.25 0.43 16.80
C LYS A 71 18.33 1.62 17.05
N ARG A 72 18.76 2.81 16.66
CA ARG A 72 18.03 4.03 16.96
C ARG A 72 18.34 5.13 15.96
N VAL A 73 17.29 5.64 15.33
CA VAL A 73 17.36 6.84 14.50
C VAL A 73 17.26 8.12 15.32
N HIS A 74 17.82 9.20 14.79
CA HIS A 74 17.62 10.52 15.35
C HIS A 74 16.13 10.87 15.44
N ALA A 75 15.74 11.56 16.52
CA ALA A 75 14.34 11.85 16.84
C ALA A 75 13.55 12.48 15.69
N GLN A 76 14.18 13.31 14.84
CA GLN A 76 13.55 13.94 13.68
C GLN A 76 12.96 12.94 12.68
N TYR A 77 13.45 11.71 12.61
CA TYR A 77 12.95 10.64 11.73
C TYR A 77 11.76 9.87 12.33
N THR A 78 11.31 10.23 13.53
CA THR A 78 10.24 9.50 14.23
C THR A 78 9.12 10.40 14.73
N GLU A 79 7.92 9.83 14.78
CA GLU A 79 6.73 10.34 15.45
C GLU A 79 6.00 9.13 16.06
N PRO A 80 6.28 8.77 17.32
CA PRO A 80 5.77 7.53 17.93
C PRO A 80 4.30 7.62 18.32
N GLY A 81 3.67 8.80 18.22
CA GLY A 81 2.24 8.99 18.52
C GLY A 81 1.31 8.06 17.73
N VAL A 82 1.73 7.57 16.57
CA VAL A 82 0.99 6.60 15.75
C VAL A 82 0.69 5.28 16.47
N ARG A 83 1.48 4.91 17.49
CA ARG A 83 1.25 3.70 18.30
C ARG A 83 -0.13 3.65 18.96
N LYS A 84 -0.78 4.81 19.17
CA LYS A 84 -2.13 4.88 19.73
C LYS A 84 -3.21 4.22 18.86
N VAL A 85 -2.94 4.04 17.56
CA VAL A 85 -3.83 3.35 16.61
C VAL A 85 -3.22 2.05 16.07
N GLN A 86 -2.25 1.49 16.80
CA GLN A 86 -1.63 0.20 16.48
C GLN A 86 -2.27 -0.93 17.29
N GLN A 87 -2.52 -2.06 16.64
CA GLN A 87 -3.12 -3.26 17.22
C GLN A 87 -2.33 -4.50 16.81
N ASP A 88 -2.02 -5.41 17.74
CA ASP A 88 -1.49 -6.75 17.44
C ASP A 88 -2.66 -7.72 17.38
N LEU A 89 -2.96 -8.21 16.17
CA LEU A 89 -4.16 -8.96 15.83
C LEU A 89 -3.82 -10.36 15.35
N MET A 90 -4.84 -11.21 15.29
CA MET A 90 -4.75 -12.54 14.71
C MET A 90 -6.00 -12.80 13.89
N LEU A 91 -5.82 -12.97 12.58
CA LEU A 91 -6.88 -13.35 11.66
C LEU A 91 -6.90 -14.87 11.54
N LYS A 92 -8.08 -15.48 11.69
CA LYS A 92 -8.28 -16.89 11.40
C LYS A 92 -8.68 -17.05 9.94
N THR A 93 -7.98 -17.91 9.21
CA THR A 93 -8.26 -18.17 7.79
C THR A 93 -8.18 -19.67 7.51
N ASP A 94 -8.71 -20.10 6.36
CA ASP A 94 -8.56 -21.48 5.90
C ASP A 94 -7.09 -21.82 5.58
N ALA A 95 -6.24 -20.81 5.30
CA ALA A 95 -4.80 -20.94 5.14
C ALA A 95 -4.03 -20.97 6.49
N GLY A 96 -4.75 -20.87 7.62
CA GLY A 96 -4.22 -20.85 8.98
C GLY A 96 -4.29 -19.48 9.65
N ASP A 97 -3.86 -19.43 10.91
CA ASP A 97 -3.89 -18.21 11.71
C ASP A 97 -2.76 -17.25 11.28
N VAL A 98 -3.12 -15.99 10.99
CA VAL A 98 -2.18 -14.93 10.56
C VAL A 98 -2.10 -13.87 11.65
N ARG A 99 -1.02 -13.91 12.44
CA ARG A 99 -0.70 -12.82 13.38
C ARG A 99 -0.15 -11.65 12.60
N HIS A 100 -0.65 -10.46 12.88
CA HIS A 100 -0.24 -9.26 12.17
C HIS A 100 -0.43 -8.03 13.05
N VAL A 101 0.39 -7.01 12.80
CA VAL A 101 0.18 -5.70 13.39
C VAL A 101 -0.57 -4.83 12.38
N ALA A 102 -1.67 -4.24 12.82
CA ALA A 102 -2.48 -3.29 12.06
C ALA A 102 -2.35 -1.88 12.64
N VAL A 103 -2.09 -0.88 11.80
CA VAL A 103 -1.92 0.51 12.21
C VAL A 103 -2.78 1.41 11.33
N GLY A 104 -3.76 2.09 11.93
CA GLY A 104 -4.71 2.95 11.20
C GLY A 104 -6.12 2.38 11.14
N LYS A 105 -6.84 2.58 10.03
CA LYS A 105 -8.24 2.17 9.88
C LYS A 105 -8.34 0.72 9.41
N THR A 106 -8.86 -0.18 10.25
CA THR A 106 -9.06 -1.59 9.89
C THR A 106 -10.30 -1.83 9.03
N GLU A 107 -11.19 -0.84 8.89
CA GLU A 107 -12.39 -0.89 8.05
C GLU A 107 -12.53 0.45 7.31
N GLY A 108 -13.02 0.40 6.07
CA GLY A 108 -13.22 1.60 5.25
C GLY A 108 -11.94 2.42 5.03
N ALA A 109 -10.78 1.75 4.94
CA ALA A 109 -9.52 2.40 4.60
C ALA A 109 -9.52 2.92 3.16
N ALA A 110 -8.91 4.08 2.93
CA ALA A 110 -8.74 4.63 1.57
C ALA A 110 -7.55 3.99 0.83
N ILE A 111 -6.57 3.51 1.58
CA ILE A 111 -5.33 2.90 1.09
C ILE A 111 -4.87 1.86 2.12
N ILE A 112 -4.34 0.73 1.64
CA ILE A 112 -3.73 -0.30 2.46
C ILE A 112 -2.31 -0.55 1.97
N VAL A 113 -1.34 -0.56 2.88
CA VAL A 113 0.05 -0.96 2.60
C VAL A 113 0.40 -2.15 3.49
N LEU A 114 0.78 -3.26 2.88
CA LEU A 114 1.32 -4.42 3.56
C LEU A 114 2.85 -4.43 3.41
N TYR A 115 3.58 -4.62 4.52
CA TYR A 115 5.02 -4.89 4.47
C TYR A 115 5.34 -6.34 4.83
N LEU A 116 5.91 -7.07 3.88
CA LEU A 116 6.39 -8.44 4.05
C LEU A 116 7.88 -8.42 4.42
N HIS A 117 8.18 -8.91 5.62
CA HIS A 117 9.54 -8.92 6.15
C HIS A 117 10.46 -9.89 5.40
N GLY A 118 11.77 -9.67 5.50
CA GLY A 118 12.77 -10.58 4.96
C GLY A 118 13.08 -11.77 5.87
N GLN A 119 14.10 -12.54 5.50
CA GLN A 119 14.61 -13.65 6.30
C GLN A 119 15.02 -13.18 7.70
N GLY A 120 14.61 -13.93 8.73
CA GLY A 120 14.87 -13.57 10.14
C GLY A 120 13.99 -12.46 10.70
N GLY A 121 13.08 -11.92 9.89
CA GLY A 121 12.12 -10.91 10.29
C GLY A 121 10.86 -11.44 10.96
N SER A 122 9.97 -10.52 11.34
CA SER A 122 8.63 -10.82 11.86
C SER A 122 7.72 -9.60 11.71
N ARG A 123 6.43 -9.76 12.03
CA ARG A 123 5.45 -8.66 12.15
C ARG A 123 5.92 -7.52 13.06
N LYS A 124 6.81 -7.79 14.01
CA LYS A 124 7.35 -6.79 14.94
C LYS A 124 8.44 -5.93 14.31
N GLN A 125 9.25 -6.51 13.42
CA GLN A 125 10.28 -5.77 12.70
C GLN A 125 9.65 -4.66 11.86
N GLY A 126 8.59 -4.98 11.11
CA GLY A 126 7.90 -4.04 10.24
C GLY A 126 7.16 -2.90 10.96
N VAL A 127 7.15 -2.88 12.29
CA VAL A 127 6.54 -1.80 13.07
C VAL A 127 7.50 -1.18 14.09
N ASP A 128 8.77 -1.54 14.06
CA ASP A 128 9.77 -0.89 14.90
C ASP A 128 9.99 0.55 14.43
N ASP A 129 9.73 1.50 15.31
CA ASP A 129 9.81 2.92 14.98
C ASP A 129 11.25 3.44 14.89
N PHE A 130 12.21 2.73 15.50
CA PHE A 130 13.54 3.29 15.74
C PHE A 130 14.61 2.72 14.83
N THR A 131 14.33 1.63 14.13
CA THR A 131 15.28 0.95 13.24
C THR A 131 15.01 1.30 11.78
N PHE A 132 15.85 0.78 10.88
CA PHE A 132 15.72 0.95 9.43
C PHE A 132 15.53 2.41 8.99
N GLY A 133 16.32 3.35 9.53
CA GLY A 133 16.28 4.75 9.11
C GLY A 133 14.94 5.46 9.34
N GLY A 134 14.05 4.90 10.19
CA GLY A 134 12.74 5.47 10.52
C GLY A 134 11.68 5.17 9.47
N ASN A 135 11.98 4.34 8.47
CA ASN A 135 11.07 4.07 7.35
C ASN A 135 9.75 3.45 7.81
N PHE A 136 9.77 2.52 8.77
CA PHE A 136 8.53 1.94 9.32
C PHE A 136 7.72 2.94 10.13
N ASN A 137 8.36 3.83 10.90
CA ASN A 137 7.63 4.90 11.58
C ASN A 137 6.94 5.83 10.57
N ARG A 138 7.65 6.22 9.50
CA ARG A 138 7.09 7.08 8.45
C ARG A 138 5.88 6.45 7.78
N ILE A 139 5.99 5.21 7.27
CA ILE A 139 4.87 4.60 6.52
C ILE A 139 3.64 4.39 7.41
N LYS A 140 3.84 4.02 8.69
CA LYS A 140 2.75 3.92 9.67
C LYS A 140 2.01 5.25 9.82
N ASN A 141 2.75 6.35 10.03
CA ASN A 141 2.15 7.68 10.14
C ASN A 141 1.46 8.11 8.85
N LEU A 142 2.11 7.90 7.70
CA LEU A 142 1.55 8.23 6.38
C LEU A 142 0.20 7.53 6.16
N MET A 143 0.09 6.24 6.49
CA MET A 143 -1.18 5.53 6.38
C MET A 143 -2.22 6.04 7.39
N ALA A 144 -1.85 6.16 8.67
CA ALA A 144 -2.77 6.60 9.71
C ALA A 144 -3.36 8.01 9.43
N GLU A 145 -2.54 8.95 8.95
CA GLU A 145 -2.97 10.33 8.67
C GLU A 145 -3.79 10.48 7.38
N ASN A 146 -3.65 9.53 6.45
CA ASN A 146 -4.39 9.51 5.19
C ASN A 146 -5.65 8.63 5.24
N GLY A 147 -6.10 8.24 6.44
CA GLY A 147 -7.26 7.36 6.58
C GLY A 147 -7.03 5.99 5.95
N GLY A 148 -5.77 5.55 5.90
CA GLY A 148 -5.34 4.26 5.41
C GLY A 148 -5.04 3.26 6.52
N LEU A 149 -4.46 2.16 6.09
CA LEU A 149 -4.08 1.03 6.92
C LEU A 149 -2.67 0.58 6.56
N TYR A 150 -1.82 0.43 7.56
CA TYR A 150 -0.54 -0.27 7.42
C TYR A 150 -0.62 -1.63 8.13
N LEU A 151 -0.12 -2.67 7.47
CA LEU A 151 -0.10 -4.03 7.98
C LEU A 151 1.32 -4.58 7.94
N SER A 152 1.72 -5.28 9.00
CA SER A 152 2.90 -6.12 9.02
C SER A 152 2.52 -7.51 9.52
N PRO A 153 2.44 -8.54 8.66
CA PRO A 153 2.10 -9.89 9.07
C PRO A 153 3.32 -10.75 9.43
N ASP A 154 3.09 -11.80 10.21
CA ASP A 154 3.92 -12.99 10.21
C ASP A 154 3.41 -13.94 9.12
N PHE A 155 4.32 -14.77 8.60
CA PHE A 155 3.99 -15.89 7.71
C PHE A 155 5.00 -17.03 7.95
N PRO A 156 4.60 -18.29 7.70
CA PRO A 156 5.38 -19.46 8.09
C PRO A 156 6.62 -19.70 7.24
N ASP A 157 6.60 -19.26 5.97
CA ASP A 157 7.66 -19.46 5.00
C ASP A 157 7.55 -18.44 3.86
N PHE A 158 8.52 -18.48 2.95
CA PHE A 158 8.57 -17.66 1.74
C PHE A 158 8.08 -18.43 0.49
N GLY A 159 7.24 -19.45 0.70
CA GLY A 159 6.68 -20.28 -0.37
C GLY A 159 5.15 -20.23 -0.39
N ASP A 160 4.53 -21.24 -1.00
CA ASP A 160 3.08 -21.26 -1.28
C ASP A 160 2.21 -21.09 -0.03
N LYS A 161 2.65 -21.61 1.12
CA LYS A 161 1.89 -21.50 2.37
C LYS A 161 1.95 -20.07 2.92
N GLY A 162 3.12 -19.44 2.90
CA GLY A 162 3.26 -18.02 3.23
C GLY A 162 2.42 -17.14 2.29
N ALA A 163 2.50 -17.39 0.98
CA ALA A 163 1.72 -16.66 -0.02
C ALA A 163 0.20 -16.80 0.21
N ALA A 164 -0.28 -18.02 0.50
CA ALA A 164 -1.70 -18.26 0.79
C ALA A 164 -2.19 -17.48 2.04
N GLN A 165 -1.38 -17.42 3.09
CA GLN A 165 -1.72 -16.64 4.29
C GLN A 165 -1.72 -15.14 4.04
N VAL A 166 -0.75 -14.63 3.28
CA VAL A 166 -0.71 -13.22 2.89
C VAL A 166 -1.91 -12.86 2.00
N SER A 167 -2.26 -13.71 1.03
CA SER A 167 -3.45 -13.52 0.18
C SER A 167 -4.72 -13.46 1.02
N ALA A 168 -4.93 -14.41 1.94
CA ALA A 168 -6.11 -14.44 2.80
C ALA A 168 -6.21 -13.18 3.69
N LEU A 169 -5.08 -12.64 4.14
CA LEU A 169 -5.04 -11.38 4.86
C LEU A 169 -5.41 -10.18 3.98
N ILE A 170 -4.91 -10.14 2.74
CA ILE A 170 -5.24 -9.11 1.76
C ILE A 170 -6.74 -9.16 1.44
N ASP A 171 -7.29 -10.35 1.18
CA ASP A 171 -8.70 -10.56 0.86
C ASP A 171 -9.61 -10.04 1.99
N HIS A 172 -9.29 -10.39 3.24
CA HIS A 172 -10.03 -9.91 4.42
C HIS A 172 -10.08 -8.37 4.49
N TYR A 173 -8.95 -7.70 4.27
CA TYR A 173 -8.91 -6.24 4.33
C TYR A 173 -9.46 -5.56 3.08
N ALA A 174 -9.44 -6.23 1.93
CA ALA A 174 -10.12 -5.78 0.72
C ALA A 174 -11.64 -5.82 0.90
N GLU A 175 -12.18 -6.87 1.53
CA GLU A 175 -13.61 -7.00 1.83
C GLU A 175 -14.10 -5.93 2.81
N THR A 176 -13.32 -5.65 3.85
CA THR A 176 -13.66 -4.62 4.85
C THR A 176 -13.35 -3.20 4.40
N SER A 177 -12.58 -3.04 3.31
CA SER A 177 -12.28 -1.75 2.68
C SER A 177 -12.39 -1.81 1.14
N PRO A 178 -13.58 -2.00 0.54
CA PRO A 178 -13.74 -2.30 -0.89
C PRO A 178 -13.22 -1.23 -1.86
N SER A 179 -13.02 0.00 -1.38
CA SER A 179 -12.49 1.11 -2.19
C SER A 179 -10.98 1.33 -2.03
N ALA A 180 -10.33 0.58 -1.15
CA ALA A 180 -8.92 0.77 -0.85
C ALA A 180 -8.03 0.45 -2.06
N LYS A 181 -7.02 1.29 -2.30
CA LYS A 181 -5.87 0.89 -3.13
C LYS A 181 -4.90 0.10 -2.25
N ILE A 182 -4.51 -1.09 -2.70
CA ILE A 182 -3.66 -2.00 -1.94
C ILE A 182 -2.26 -2.03 -2.55
N PHE A 183 -1.24 -1.88 -1.70
CA PHE A 183 0.16 -1.95 -2.06
C PHE A 183 0.86 -2.99 -1.21
N VAL A 184 1.70 -3.82 -1.83
CA VAL A 184 2.55 -4.77 -1.12
C VAL A 184 4.00 -4.31 -1.26
N ALA A 185 4.66 -4.13 -0.12
CA ALA A 185 6.07 -3.81 -0.03
C ALA A 185 6.82 -5.01 0.54
N CYS A 186 7.92 -5.40 -0.09
CA CYS A 186 8.67 -6.58 0.30
C CYS A 186 10.14 -6.24 0.61
N GLY A 187 10.63 -6.72 1.75
CA GLY A 187 12.05 -6.62 2.11
C GLY A 187 12.81 -7.90 1.80
N SER A 188 13.90 -7.81 1.04
CA SER A 188 14.82 -8.94 0.81
C SER A 188 14.07 -10.22 0.38
N MET A 189 14.24 -11.32 1.10
CA MET A 189 13.59 -12.62 0.82
C MET A 189 12.04 -12.57 0.84
N GLY A 190 11.44 -11.56 1.49
CA GLY A 190 10.00 -11.29 1.39
C GLY A 190 9.55 -11.02 -0.04
N GLY A 191 10.45 -10.59 -0.93
CA GLY A 191 10.18 -10.39 -2.36
C GLY A 191 9.79 -11.66 -3.10
N MET A 192 10.07 -12.84 -2.54
CA MET A 192 9.58 -14.12 -3.10
C MET A 192 8.06 -14.28 -2.98
N LEU A 193 7.40 -13.49 -2.12
CA LEU A 193 5.95 -13.52 -1.90
C LEU A 193 5.17 -12.42 -2.65
N CYS A 194 5.84 -11.45 -3.29
CA CYS A 194 5.24 -10.20 -3.79
C CYS A 194 4.52 -10.31 -5.17
#